data_AF-A0A645J622-F1
#
_entry.id   AF-A0A645J622-F1
#
_cell.length_a   1.000
_cell.length_b   1.000
_cell.length_c   1.000
_cell.angle_alpha   90.00
_cell.angle_beta   90.00
_cell.angle_gamma   90.00
#
_symmetry.space_group_name_H-M   'P 1'
#
loop_
_entity.id
_entity.type
_entity.pdbx_description
1 polymer ?
#
loop_
_entity_poly.entity_id
_entity_poly.type
_entity_poly.pdbx_seq_one_letter_code
_entity_poly.pdbx_strand_id
1 'polypeptide(L)' 'MGLEMTLLFSTFEIIMLVLSMAMSYFVFQDGKTYWLEGGILVTTYVVITIAYYYVV' A
#
# COMPACT_ATOMS: atom_id res chain seq x y z
N MET A 1 26.53 -15.37 10.69
CA MET A 1 25.79 -15.10 9.44
C MET A 1 24.67 -16.12 9.37
N GLY A 2 23.43 -15.70 9.59
CA GLY A 2 22.29 -16.61 9.73
C GLY A 2 21.18 -15.92 10.52
N LEU A 3 20.60 -14.88 9.95
CA LEU A 3 19.30 -14.38 10.40
C LEU A 3 18.28 -15.04 9.48
N GLU A 4 17.38 -15.83 10.07
CA GLU A 4 16.29 -16.47 9.36
C GLU A 4 15.29 -15.38 8.95
N MET A 5 15.26 -15.06 7.66
CA MET A 5 14.25 -14.16 7.11
C MET A 5 12.92 -14.91 7.04
N THR A 6 12.01 -14.56 7.96
CA THR A 6 10.65 -15.11 8.01
C THR A 6 9.66 -14.12 7.39
N LEU A 7 8.51 -14.61 6.92
CA LEU A 7 7.40 -13.77 6.42
C LEU A 7 6.49 -13.31 7.58
N LEU A 8 7.09 -13.00 8.73
CA LEU A 8 6.38 -12.50 9.90
C LEU A 8 6.28 -10.98 9.82
N PHE A 9 5.14 -10.51 9.35
CA PHE A 9 4.79 -9.09 9.33
C PHE A 9 3.87 -8.75 10.51
N SER A 10 3.94 -7.51 10.98
CA SER A 10 2.99 -6.97 11.95
C SER A 10 1.58 -6.92 11.35
N THR A 11 0.57 -6.97 12.21
CA THR A 11 -0.83 -6.85 11.78
C THR A 11 -1.08 -5.55 11.00
N PHE A 12 -0.40 -4.47 11.37
CA PHE A 12 -0.49 -3.19 10.67
C PHE A 12 0.05 -3.29 9.24
N GLU A 13 1.24 -3.87 9.04
CA GLU A 13 1.82 -4.05 7.70
C GLU A 13 0.91 -4.87 6.78
N ILE A 14 0.30 -5.93 7.30
CA ILE A 14 -0.64 -6.77 6.56
C ILE A 14 -1.89 -5.96 6.15
N ILE A 15 -2.47 -5.19 7.07
CA ILE A 15 -3.65 -4.35 6.77
C ILE A 15 -3.31 -3.32 5.69
N MET A 16 -2.18 -2.63 5.81
CA MET A 16 -1.77 -1.60 4.85
C MET A 16 -1.49 -2.20 3.47
N LEU A 17 -0.91 -3.40 3.42
CA LEU A 17 -0.69 -4.13 2.17
C LEU A 17 -2.02 -4.50 1.48
N VAL A 18 -3.00 -5.01 2.24
CA VAL A 18 -4.33 -5.34 1.71
C VAL A 18 -5.05 -4.09 1.20
N LEU A 19 -4.98 -2.97 1.92
CA LEU A 19 -5.56 -1.70 1.48
C LEU A 19 -4.93 -1.19 0.18
N SER A 20 -3.60 -1.24 0.07
CA SER A 20 -2.87 -0.87 -1.15
C SER A 20 -3.27 -1.75 -2.33
N MET A 21 -3.38 -3.06 -2.11
CA MET A 21 -3.83 -4.01 -3.12
C MET A 21 -5.26 -3.72 -3.58
N ALA A 22 -6.18 -3.47 -2.65
CA ALA A 22 -7.57 -3.13 -2.96
C ALA A 22 -7.67 -1.84 -3.78
N MET A 23 -6.99 -0.78 -3.36
CA MET A 23 -6.98 0.51 -4.09
C MET A 23 -6.41 0.35 -5.51
N SER A 24 -5.32 -0.40 -5.64
CA SER A 24 -4.73 -0.68 -6.96
C SER A 24 -5.70 -1.47 -7.85
N TYR A 25 -6.38 -2.48 -7.29
CA TYR A 25 -7.38 -3.24 -8.02
C TYR A 25 -8.54 -2.38 -8.51
N PHE A 26 -9.07 -1.48 -7.67
CA PHE A 26 -10.13 -0.55 -8.06
C PHE A 26 -9.70 0.37 -9.21
N VAL A 27 -8.47 0.88 -9.18
CA VAL A 27 -7.94 1.76 -10.23
C VAL A 27 -7.71 1.01 -11.54
N PHE A 28 -7.30 -0.26 -11.50
CA PHE A 28 -7.01 -1.02 -12.73
C PHE A 28 -8.22 -1.69 -13.37
N GLN A 29 -9.39 -1.66 -12.72
CA GLN A 29 -10.54 -2.47 -13.11
C GLN A 29 -11.10 -2.13 -14.50
N ASP A 30 -11.01 -0.88 -14.91
CA ASP A 30 -11.55 -0.38 -16.18
C ASP A 30 -10.57 -0.47 -17.37
N GLY A 31 -9.31 -0.85 -17.10
CA GLY A 31 -8.28 -1.10 -18.10
C GLY A 31 -7.79 0.13 -18.87
N LYS A 32 -8.15 1.34 -18.42
CA LYS A 32 -7.63 2.62 -18.95
C LYS A 32 -6.88 3.34 -17.84
N THR A 33 -6.10 4.36 -18.19
CA THR A 33 -5.38 5.15 -17.18
C THR A 33 -5.56 6.63 -17.43
N TYR A 34 -5.98 7.33 -16.38
CA TYR A 34 -6.13 8.78 -16.37
C TYR A 34 -5.16 9.41 -15.37
N TRP A 35 -4.86 10.71 -15.57
CA TRP A 35 -3.99 11.45 -14.67
C TRP A 35 -4.51 11.47 -13.22
N LEU A 36 -5.83 11.56 -13.05
CA LEU A 36 -6.46 11.58 -11.73
C LEU A 36 -6.31 10.26 -10.97
N GLU A 37 -6.32 9.12 -11.67
CA GLU A 37 -6.06 7.80 -11.07
C GLU A 37 -4.63 7.69 -10.54
N GLY A 38 -3.66 8.21 -11.29
CA GLY A 38 -2.29 8.37 -10.80
C GLY A 38 -2.25 9.25 -9.54
N GLY A 39 -3.00 10.35 -9.53
CA GLY A 39 -3.16 11.21 -8.35
C GLY A 39 -3.75 10.47 -7.13
N ILE A 40 -4.74 9.62 -7.34
CA ILE A 40 -5.34 8.79 -6.27
C ILE A 40 -4.30 7.81 -5.71
N LEU A 41 -3.54 7.12 -6.56
CA LEU A 41 -2.51 6.17 -6.12
C LEU A 41 -1.38 6.87 -5.35
N VAL A 42 -0.90 8.02 -5.84
CA VAL A 42 0.13 8.83 -5.15
C VAL A 42 -0.38 9.32 -3.80
N THR A 43 -1.62 9.84 -3.75
CA THR A 43 -2.23 10.31 -2.50
C THR A 43 -2.39 9.16 -1.50
N THR A 44 -2.83 7.99 -1.97
CA THR A 44 -2.95 6.77 -1.15
C THR A 44 -1.59 6.39 -0.56
N TYR A 45 -0.53 6.41 -1.37
CA TYR A 45 0.83 6.15 -0.90
C TYR A 45 1.29 7.15 0.17
N VAL A 46 1.05 8.45 -0.04
CA VAL A 46 1.40 9.49 0.95
C VAL A 46 0.67 9.28 2.28
N VAL A 47 -0.63 8.95 2.25
CA VAL A 47 -1.40 8.65 3.46
C VAL A 47 -0.83 7.43 4.19
N ILE A 48 -0.48 6.37 3.46
CA ILE A 48 0.18 5.18 4.02
C ILE A 48 1.51 5.56 4.66
N THR A 49 2.35 6.37 3.99
CA THR A 49 3.63 6.83 4.54
C THR A 49 3.45 7.61 5.84
N ILE A 50 2.48 8.52 5.90
CA ILE A 50 2.17 9.29 7.11
C ILE A 50 1.70 8.36 8.23
N ALA A 51 0.85 7.37 7.93
CA ALA A 51 0.40 6.40 8.91
C ALA A 51 1.58 5.60 9.51
N TYR A 52 2.54 5.16 8.69
CA TYR A 52 3.76 4.53 9.18
C TYR A 52 4.61 5.47 10.03
N TYR A 53 4.67 6.76 9.70
CA TYR A 53 5.44 7.74 10.48
C TYR A 53 4.94 7.88 11.93
N TYR A 54 3.65 7.68 12.18
CA TYR A 54 3.07 7.78 13.53
C TYR A 54 2.89 6.44 14.25
N VAL A 55 2.90 5.31 13.53
CA VAL A 55 2.76 3.97 14.11
C VAL A 55 4.12 3.37 14.52
N VAL A 56 5.21 3.82 13.89
CA VAL A 56 6.60 3.53 14.29
C VAL A 56 7.01 4.41 15.47
#